data_AF-A0A926PZ58-F1
#
_entry.id   AF-A0A926PZ58-F1
#
_cell.length_a   1.000
_cell.length_b   1.000
_cell.length_c   1.000
_cell.angle_alpha   90.00
_cell.angle_beta   90.00
_cell.angle_gamma   90.00
#
_symmetry.space_group_name_H-M   'P 1'
#
loop_
_entity.id
_entity.type
_entity.pdbx_description
1 polymer ?
#
loop_
_entity_poly.entity_id
_entity_poly.type
_entity_poly.pdbx_seq_one_letter_code
_entity_poly.pdbx_strand_id
1 'polypeptide(L)'
;MPNVQIRPCWRRDGSGIYMVGEWHATQGAELVDVYLWLKDASGTAAYPASQALAYGGMGAYPANSSKQQWKQAEVGINLVQGAKYTVCLSVLPAGSAKPKITNSAVGGIQQSFTY
;
A
#
# COMPACT_ATOMS: atom_id res chain seq x y z
N MET A 1 -12.59 -2.67 3.35
CA MET A 1 -12.99 -2.63 4.77
C MET A 1 -14.06 -1.56 4.91
N PRO A 2 -15.28 -1.87 5.39
CA PRO A 2 -16.42 -0.96 5.26
C PRO A 2 -16.29 0.34 6.05
N ASN A 3 -15.47 0.38 7.11
CA ASN A 3 -15.27 1.57 7.94
C ASN A 3 -13.91 2.27 7.71
N VAL A 4 -13.16 1.90 6.67
CA VAL A 4 -11.85 2.52 6.39
C VAL A 4 -11.76 2.94 4.94
N GLN A 5 -11.53 4.25 4.74
CA GLN A 5 -11.12 4.82 3.46
C GLN A 5 -9.62 4.59 3.28
N ILE A 6 -9.23 4.18 2.07
CA ILE A 6 -7.89 3.71 1.76
C ILE A 6 -7.44 4.37 0.46
N ARG A 7 -6.21 4.91 0.44
CA ARG A 7 -5.64 5.55 -0.74
C ARG A 7 -4.19 5.14 -0.95
N PRO A 8 -3.88 4.36 -2.00
CA PRO A 8 -2.51 4.18 -2.47
C PRO A 8 -2.07 5.41 -3.28
N CYS A 9 -0.82 5.80 -3.08
CA CYS A 9 -0.14 6.88 -3.78
C CYS A 9 1.31 6.47 -4.06
N TRP A 10 2.01 7.29 -4.85
CA TRP A 10 3.46 7.20 -4.99
C TRP A 10 4.04 8.61 -5.03
N ARG A 11 5.32 8.74 -4.69
CA ARG A 11 6.08 9.98 -4.88
C ARG A 11 7.45 9.67 -5.45
N ARG A 12 8.04 10.68 -6.10
CA ARG A 12 9.42 10.66 -6.57
C ARG A 12 10.22 11.72 -5.81
N ASP A 13 11.45 11.38 -5.48
CA ASP A 13 12.41 12.26 -4.81
C ASP A 13 13.80 11.99 -5.39
N GLY A 14 14.24 12.87 -6.29
CA GLY A 14 15.39 12.59 -7.17
C GLY A 14 15.19 11.32 -8.01
N SER A 15 16.07 10.33 -7.80
CA SER A 15 15.96 9.00 -8.41
C SER A 15 15.14 8.01 -7.58
N GLY A 16 14.80 8.33 -6.34
CA GLY A 16 14.03 7.46 -5.45
C GLY A 16 12.55 7.48 -5.78
N ILE A 17 11.94 6.30 -5.83
CA ILE A 17 10.48 6.13 -5.92
C ILE A 17 9.98 5.56 -4.61
N TYR A 18 8.89 6.12 -4.10
CA TYR A 18 8.29 5.71 -2.83
C TYR A 18 6.85 5.29 -3.07
N MET A 19 6.50 4.11 -2.57
CA MET A 19 5.11 3.70 -2.41
C MET A 19 4.57 4.37 -1.15
N VAL A 20 3.35 4.90 -1.21
CA VAL A 20 2.68 5.53 -0.08
C VAL A 20 1.32 4.89 0.08
N GLY A 21 0.97 4.53 1.30
CA GLY A 21 -0.39 4.11 1.64
C GLY A 21 -0.94 4.97 2.76
N GLU A 22 -2.14 5.51 2.53
CA GLU A 22 -2.91 6.30 3.47
C GLU A 22 -4.22 5.59 3.79
N TRP A 23 -4.66 5.69 5.04
CA TRP A 23 -5.91 5.11 5.51
C TRP A 23 -6.58 6.00 6.55
N HIS A 24 -7.90 6.03 6.58
CA HIS A 24 -8.66 6.76 7.59
C HIS A 24 -9.91 5.97 7.96
N ALA A 25 -10.25 5.93 9.25
CA ALA A 25 -11.56 5.43 9.63
C ALA A 25 -12.65 6.40 9.18
N THR A 26 -13.78 5.91 8.69
CA THR A 26 -14.94 6.77 8.37
C THR A 26 -15.71 7.15 9.63
N GLN A 27 -15.68 6.29 10.66
CA GLN A 27 -16.30 6.52 11.96
C GLN A 27 -15.51 5.83 13.07
N GLY A 28 -15.40 6.47 14.23
CA GLY A 28 -14.72 5.89 15.39
C GLY A 28 -13.22 5.64 15.15
N ALA A 29 -12.61 4.83 16.01
CA ALA A 29 -11.23 4.42 15.88
C ALA A 29 -11.12 2.89 15.95
N GLU A 30 -10.20 2.32 15.19
CA GLU A 30 -9.96 0.87 15.18
C GLU A 30 -8.50 0.54 14.85
N LEU A 31 -8.10 -0.71 15.10
CA LEU A 31 -6.78 -1.21 14.75
C LEU A 31 -6.82 -1.99 13.44
N VAL A 32 -5.85 -1.71 12.59
CA VAL A 32 -5.72 -2.30 11.25
C VAL A 32 -4.31 -2.81 11.00
N ASP A 33 -4.20 -3.80 10.13
CA ASP A 33 -2.95 -4.20 9.50
C ASP A 33 -2.91 -3.64 8.08
N VAL A 34 -1.80 -2.96 7.76
CA VAL A 34 -1.60 -2.28 6.48
C VAL A 34 -0.56 -3.03 5.67
N TYR A 35 -0.89 -3.34 4.41
CA TYR A 35 -0.04 -4.08 3.48
C TYR A 35 0.21 -3.27 2.21
N LEU A 36 1.48 -3.08 1.86
CA LEU A 36 1.90 -2.26 0.72
C LEU A 36 2.87 -3.04 -0.18
N TRP A 37 2.64 -3.02 -1.49
CA TRP A 37 3.52 -3.65 -2.48
C TRP A 37 3.36 -3.00 -3.85
N LEU A 38 4.30 -3.30 -4.74
CA LEU A 38 4.37 -2.83 -6.12
C LEU A 38 4.13 -4.00 -7.07
N LYS A 39 3.34 -3.78 -8.10
CA LYS A 39 3.22 -4.67 -9.26
C LYS A 39 3.85 -4.06 -10.50
N ASP A 40 4.38 -4.92 -11.36
CA ASP A 40 4.76 -4.55 -12.72
C ASP A 40 3.55 -4.55 -13.69
N ALA A 41 3.80 -4.30 -14.97
CA ALA A 41 2.79 -4.29 -16.01
C ALA A 41 2.11 -5.66 -16.25
N SER A 42 2.75 -6.76 -15.86
CA SER A 42 2.17 -8.11 -15.93
C SER A 42 1.22 -8.40 -14.76
N GLY A 43 1.19 -7.53 -13.75
CA GLY A 43 0.44 -7.74 -12.51
C GLY A 43 1.18 -8.62 -11.49
N THR A 44 2.44 -8.95 -11.74
CA THR A 44 3.32 -9.69 -10.82
C THR A 44 3.88 -8.74 -9.77
N ALA A 45 4.03 -9.23 -8.53
CA ALA A 45 4.67 -8.46 -7.47
C ALA A 45 6.13 -8.16 -7.82
N ALA A 46 6.42 -6.91 -8.13
CA ALA A 46 7.76 -6.43 -8.43
C ALA A 46 8.53 -6.10 -7.16
N TYR A 47 7.87 -5.51 -6.15
CA TYR A 47 8.53 -5.12 -4.91
C TYR A 47 7.60 -5.01 -3.69
N PRO A 48 7.91 -5.69 -2.57
CA PRO A 48 8.74 -6.89 -2.51
C PRO A 48 8.08 -8.04 -3.29
N ALA A 49 8.88 -8.97 -3.84
CA ALA A 49 8.36 -9.99 -4.76
C ALA A 49 7.62 -11.16 -4.08
N SER A 50 7.89 -11.43 -2.80
CA SER A 50 7.38 -12.63 -2.09
C SER A 50 6.30 -12.33 -1.06
N GLN A 51 6.37 -11.19 -0.37
CA GLN A 51 5.42 -10.79 0.65
C GLN A 51 5.29 -9.26 0.69
N ALA A 52 4.08 -8.77 0.99
CA ALA A 52 3.85 -7.34 1.14
C ALA A 52 4.65 -6.79 2.32
N LEU A 53 5.03 -5.51 2.24
CA LEU A 53 5.43 -4.78 3.43
C LEU A 53 4.22 -4.73 4.36
N ALA A 54 4.42 -5.10 5.63
CA ALA A 54 3.35 -5.22 6.60
C ALA A 54 3.60 -4.27 7.77
N TYR A 55 2.58 -3.49 8.11
CA TYR A 55 2.54 -2.62 9.29
C TYR A 55 1.35 -3.04 10.13
N GLY A 56 1.61 -3.83 11.18
CA GLY A 56 0.56 -4.39 12.02
C GLY A 56 0.13 -3.46 13.15
N GLY A 57 -1.12 -3.59 13.60
CA GLY A 57 -1.64 -2.87 14.77
C GLY A 57 -1.65 -1.34 14.63
N MET A 58 -1.79 -0.85 13.41
CA MET A 58 -1.86 0.58 13.11
C MET A 58 -3.23 1.13 13.50
N GLY A 59 -3.28 2.35 14.04
CA GLY A 59 -4.56 3.01 14.30
C GLY A 59 -5.17 3.58 13.02
N ALA A 60 -6.44 3.30 12.79
CA ALA A 60 -7.30 4.03 11.88
C ALA A 60 -8.22 4.95 12.70
N TYR A 61 -8.25 6.22 12.36
CA TYR A 61 -8.97 7.31 13.02
C TYR A 61 -9.68 8.16 11.96
N PRO A 62 -10.68 8.97 12.34
CA PRO A 62 -11.32 9.88 11.40
C PRO A 62 -10.32 10.88 10.82
N ALA A 63 -10.60 11.41 9.63
CA ALA A 63 -9.68 12.27 8.88
C ALA A 63 -9.29 13.57 9.60
N ASN A 64 -10.08 14.02 10.58
CA ASN A 64 -9.77 15.19 11.42
C ASN A 64 -8.78 14.90 12.56
N SER A 65 -8.36 13.65 12.74
CA SER A 65 -7.35 13.25 13.72
C SER A 65 -5.96 13.74 13.31
N SER A 66 -5.18 14.28 14.25
CA SER A 66 -3.78 14.66 14.03
C SER A 66 -2.82 13.46 14.01
N LYS A 67 -3.32 12.24 14.23
CA LYS A 67 -2.50 11.03 14.25
C LYS A 67 -2.05 10.69 12.85
N GLN A 68 -0.82 10.18 12.71
CA GLN A 68 -0.31 9.69 11.45
C GLN A 68 -1.09 8.44 11.02
N GLN A 69 -1.66 8.47 9.81
CA GLN A 69 -2.41 7.35 9.23
C GLN A 69 -1.94 7.06 7.79
N TRP A 70 -0.63 7.19 7.61
CA TRP A 70 0.04 6.88 6.36
C TRP A 70 1.40 6.22 6.62
N LYS A 71 1.86 5.42 5.66
CA LYS A 71 3.22 4.87 5.60
C LYS A 71 3.77 5.10 4.21
N GLN A 72 5.08 5.25 4.15
CA GLN A 72 5.83 5.23 2.91
C GLN A 72 6.95 4.21 2.97
N ALA A 73 7.28 3.65 1.82
CA ALA A 73 8.43 2.77 1.64
C ALA A 73 9.10 3.09 0.30
N GLU A 74 10.42 3.26 0.33
CA GLU A 74 11.21 3.38 -0.89
C GLU A 74 11.19 2.06 -1.66
N VAL A 75 11.09 2.14 -2.98
CA VAL A 75 11.20 1.02 -3.88
C VAL A 75 12.68 0.69 -4.05
N GLY A 76 13.17 -0.29 -3.30
CA GLY A 76 14.58 -0.70 -3.28
C GLY A 76 15.04 -1.51 -4.49
N ILE A 77 14.42 -1.34 -5.66
CA ILE A 77 14.81 -1.99 -6.92
C ILE A 77 14.95 -0.96 -8.03
N ASN A 78 15.80 -1.26 -9.01
CA ASN A 78 15.90 -0.43 -10.22
C ASN A 78 14.65 -0.62 -11.07
N LEU A 79 13.87 0.45 -11.22
CA LEU A 79 12.71 0.47 -12.11
C LEU A 79 13.15 0.76 -13.54
N VAL A 80 12.42 0.19 -14.51
CA VAL A 80 12.68 0.36 -15.94
C VAL A 80 11.98 1.62 -16.42
N GLN A 81 12.74 2.55 -17.01
CA GLN A 81 12.20 3.79 -17.56
C GLN A 81 11.19 3.48 -18.68
N GLY A 82 10.06 4.18 -18.66
CA GLY A 82 8.93 3.97 -19.57
C GLY A 82 8.02 2.80 -19.20
N ALA A 83 8.37 1.98 -18.19
CA ALA A 83 7.54 0.86 -17.78
C ALA A 83 6.42 1.28 -16.82
N LYS A 84 5.29 0.59 -16.91
CA LYS A 84 4.15 0.77 -16.01
C LYS A 84 4.32 -0.05 -14.73
N TYR A 85 4.07 0.59 -13.61
CA TYR A 85 4.00 -0.03 -12.30
C TYR A 85 2.70 0.34 -11.59
N THR A 86 2.31 -0.45 -10.59
CA THR A 86 1.09 -0.23 -9.81
C THR A 86 1.36 -0.39 -8.33
N VAL A 87 1.17 0.68 -7.56
CA VAL A 87 1.17 0.60 -6.10
C VAL A 87 -0.13 -0.04 -5.64
N CYS A 88 -0.01 -1.07 -4.83
CA CYS A 88 -1.12 -1.84 -4.27
C CYS A 88 -1.14 -1.67 -2.75
N LEU A 89 -2.32 -1.40 -2.22
CA LEU A 89 -2.56 -1.20 -0.79
C LEU A 89 -3.74 -2.06 -0.33
N SER A 90 -3.52 -2.81 0.75
CA SER A 90 -4.59 -3.52 1.45
C SER A 90 -4.57 -3.12 2.92
N VAL A 91 -5.73 -2.77 3.46
CA VAL A 91 -5.92 -2.48 4.88
C VAL A 91 -7.00 -3.42 5.39
N LEU A 92 -6.65 -4.21 6.40
CA LEU A 92 -7.49 -5.25 6.98
C LEU A 92 -7.62 -5.03 8.48
N PRO A 93 -8.67 -5.54 9.14
CA PRO A 93 -8.73 -5.56 10.61
C PRO A 93 -7.47 -6.20 11.21
N ALA A 94 -6.97 -5.66 12.32
CA ALA A 94 -5.77 -6.19 12.96
C ALA A 94 -5.88 -7.69 13.27
N GLY A 95 -4.83 -8.46 12.95
CA GLY A 95 -4.79 -9.92 13.11
C GLY A 95 -5.40 -10.71 11.95
N SER A 96 -5.87 -10.04 10.90
CA SER A 96 -6.38 -10.71 9.69
C SER A 96 -5.26 -11.45 8.94
N ALA A 97 -5.66 -12.45 8.14
CA ALA A 97 -4.73 -13.14 7.24
C ALA A 97 -4.08 -12.16 6.25
N LYS A 98 -2.75 -12.26 6.10
CA LYS A 98 -1.97 -11.42 5.20
C LYS A 98 -2.35 -11.70 3.74
N PRO A 99 -2.37 -10.68 2.85
CA PRO A 99 -2.62 -10.90 1.43
C PRO A 99 -1.51 -11.75 0.80
N LYS A 100 -1.88 -12.78 0.05
CA LYS A 100 -0.94 -13.62 -0.72
C LYS A 100 -0.57 -12.90 -2.03
N ILE A 101 0.34 -11.93 -1.98
CA ILE A 101 0.67 -11.07 -3.12
C ILE A 101 1.35 -11.78 -4.30
N THR A 102 1.85 -12.99 -4.09
CA THR A 102 2.35 -13.86 -5.17
C THR A 102 1.24 -14.38 -6.08
N ASN A 103 -0.02 -14.31 -5.64
CA ASN A 103 -1.17 -14.50 -6.53
C ASN A 103 -1.48 -13.19 -7.25
N SER A 104 -1.32 -13.17 -8.57
CA SER A 104 -1.55 -11.98 -9.41
C SER A 104 -2.99 -11.43 -9.31
N ALA A 105 -3.97 -12.25 -8.94
CA ALA A 105 -5.35 -11.81 -8.70
C ALA A 105 -5.50 -10.94 -7.44
N VAL A 106 -4.54 -10.97 -6.51
CA VAL A 106 -4.58 -10.16 -5.28
C VAL A 106 -4.13 -8.75 -5.61
N GLY A 107 -5.08 -7.81 -5.66
CA GLY A 107 -4.84 -6.45 -6.12
C GLY A 107 -4.82 -5.37 -5.04
N GLY A 108 -5.61 -5.51 -3.97
CA GLY A 108 -5.91 -4.40 -3.07
C GLY A 108 -6.57 -3.22 -3.81
N ILE A 109 -6.52 -2.04 -3.19
CA ILE A 109 -6.75 -0.77 -3.89
C ILE A 109 -5.47 -0.41 -4.63
N GLN A 110 -5.58 0.15 -5.84
CA GLN A 110 -4.47 0.29 -6.78
C GLN A 110 -4.31 1.71 -7.31
N GLN A 111 -3.05 2.12 -7.50
CA GLN A 111 -2.68 3.34 -8.20
C GLN A 111 -1.52 3.05 -9.16
N SER A 112 -1.77 3.15 -10.47
CA SER A 112 -0.72 2.97 -11.49
C SER A 112 0.06 4.25 -11.77
N PHE A 113 1.30 4.06 -12.24
CA PHE A 113 2.17 5.11 -12.77
C PHE A 113 3.13 4.54 -13.83
N THR A 114 3.73 5.43 -14.62
CA THR A 114 4.83 5.11 -15.53
C THR A 114 6.11 5.72 -14.95
N TYR A 115 7.18 4.94 -14.84
CA TYR A 115 8.46 5.39 -14.29
C TYR A 115 9.35 6.11 -15.32
#